data_AF-A0A8T1PIZ2-F1
#
_entry.id   AF-A0A8T1PIZ2-F1
#
_cell.length_a   1.000
_cell.length_b   1.000
_cell.length_c   1.000
_cell.angle_alpha   90.00
_cell.angle_beta   90.00
_cell.angle_gamma   90.00
#
_symmetry.space_group_name_H-M   'P 1'
#
loop_
_entity.id
_entity.type
_entity.pdbx_description
1 polymer ?
#
loop_
_entity_poly.entity_id
_entity_poly.type
_entity_poly.pdbx_seq_one_letter_code
_entity_poly.pdbx_strand_id
1 'polypeptide(L)'
;MNLECSDPSLWKEALSSYSTRIQSLNKPNLISLDDFYCNQLPPILHQRNPNPYITTTELSTLMQWKLTRGKWRPRLLDFVSSLDEALVKSTSQKAFQSLPDVSKAVSELTVLKGVGPATASAILAAYAPDLAPFMSDEAMAAALGNSKDYSLKQYLLFADKLQTKAKELSSEGDTFTPSDVERALWSVAVGAKINPCKTSKRKRKS
;
A
#
# COMPACT_ATOMS: atom_id res chain seq x y z
N MET A 1 -2.59 14.37 -12.04
CA MET A 1 -2.98 14.52 -10.63
C MET A 1 -1.74 14.30 -9.77
N ASN A 2 -1.51 15.17 -8.80
CA ASN A 2 -0.44 15.09 -7.79
C ASN A 2 -1.05 15.45 -6.42
N LEU A 3 -0.24 15.48 -5.35
CA LEU A 3 -0.71 15.84 -4.01
C LEU A 3 -1.20 17.31 -3.89
N GLU A 4 -0.97 18.18 -4.85
CA GLU A 4 -1.48 19.56 -4.83
C GLU A 4 -2.94 19.65 -5.34
N CYS A 5 -3.45 18.57 -5.93
CA CYS A 5 -4.83 18.50 -6.40
C CYS A 5 -5.79 18.35 -5.23
N SER A 6 -6.73 19.29 -5.09
CA SER A 6 -7.76 19.28 -4.04
C SER A 6 -9.15 18.89 -4.55
N ASP A 7 -9.33 18.62 -5.85
CA ASP A 7 -10.62 18.18 -6.41
C ASP A 7 -10.90 16.69 -6.09
N PRO A 8 -11.85 16.37 -5.20
CA PRO A 8 -12.12 14.99 -4.80
C PRO A 8 -12.62 14.11 -5.95
N SER A 9 -13.24 14.71 -6.98
CA SER A 9 -13.77 13.96 -8.13
C SER A 9 -12.65 13.29 -8.92
N LEU A 10 -11.52 13.99 -9.11
CA LEU A 10 -10.35 13.44 -9.78
C LEU A 10 -9.69 12.32 -8.96
N TRP A 11 -9.72 12.43 -7.64
CA TRP A 11 -9.23 11.37 -6.74
C TRP A 11 -10.10 10.13 -6.79
N LYS A 12 -11.44 10.29 -6.81
CA LYS A 12 -12.38 9.18 -6.99
C LYS A 12 -12.22 8.52 -8.36
N GLU A 13 -12.07 9.30 -9.43
CA GLU A 13 -11.81 8.79 -10.78
C GLU A 13 -10.52 7.97 -10.80
N ALA A 14 -9.43 8.53 -10.26
CA ALA A 14 -8.15 7.84 -10.16
C ALA A 14 -8.27 6.53 -9.37
N LEU A 15 -8.93 6.54 -8.21
CA LEU A 15 -9.18 5.35 -7.40
C LEU A 15 -10.03 4.31 -8.13
N SER A 16 -11.10 4.72 -8.80
CA SER A 16 -11.97 3.83 -9.57
C SER A 16 -11.24 3.13 -10.72
N SER A 17 -10.17 3.75 -11.23
CA SER A 17 -9.34 3.16 -12.28
C SER A 17 -8.41 2.04 -11.78
N TYR A 18 -8.24 1.86 -10.47
CA TYR A 18 -7.29 0.90 -9.88
C TYR A 18 -7.40 -0.52 -10.43
N SER A 19 -8.62 -1.08 -10.45
CA SER A 19 -8.86 -2.45 -10.96
C SER A 19 -8.46 -2.59 -12.43
N THR A 20 -8.81 -1.61 -13.26
CA THR A 20 -8.40 -1.59 -14.68
C THR A 20 -6.89 -1.47 -14.85
N ARG A 21 -6.20 -0.74 -13.95
CA ARG A 21 -4.74 -0.62 -13.95
C ARG A 21 -4.08 -1.95 -13.59
N ILE A 22 -4.59 -2.65 -12.57
CA ILE A 22 -4.13 -3.99 -12.20
C ILE A 22 -4.27 -4.97 -13.37
N GLN A 23 -5.41 -4.99 -14.05
CA GLN A 23 -5.63 -5.83 -15.23
C GLN A 23 -4.67 -5.49 -16.37
N SER A 24 -4.45 -4.20 -16.62
CA SER A 24 -3.60 -3.73 -17.73
C SER A 24 -2.11 -4.04 -17.57
N LEU A 25 -1.64 -4.39 -16.37
CA LEU A 25 -0.26 -4.83 -16.15
C LEU A 25 0.03 -6.21 -16.78
N ASN A 26 -1.02 -6.99 -17.09
CA ASN A 26 -0.95 -8.31 -17.73
C ASN A 26 0.07 -9.25 -17.06
N LYS A 27 0.15 -9.21 -15.73
CA LYS A 27 1.04 -10.06 -14.94
C LYS A 27 0.31 -11.32 -14.46
N PRO A 28 0.92 -12.51 -14.54
CA PRO A 28 0.28 -13.75 -14.11
C PRO A 28 -0.18 -13.67 -12.65
N ASN A 29 -1.40 -14.16 -12.39
CA ASN A 29 -2.01 -14.25 -11.05
C ASN A 29 -2.16 -12.92 -10.29
N LEU A 30 -1.79 -11.78 -10.88
CA LEU A 30 -1.84 -10.50 -10.16
C LEU A 30 -3.27 -10.13 -9.76
N ILE A 31 -4.26 -10.44 -10.61
CA ILE A 31 -5.68 -10.15 -10.32
C ILE A 31 -6.14 -10.93 -9.09
N SER A 32 -5.87 -12.23 -9.01
CA SER A 32 -6.25 -13.04 -7.85
C SER A 32 -5.47 -12.67 -6.59
N LEU A 33 -4.19 -12.32 -6.73
CA LEU A 33 -3.36 -11.85 -5.62
C LEU A 33 -3.84 -10.49 -5.09
N ASP A 34 -4.27 -9.61 -5.98
CA ASP A 34 -4.79 -8.29 -5.62
C ASP A 34 -6.18 -8.39 -4.98
N ASP A 35 -7.04 -9.28 -5.47
CA ASP A 35 -8.31 -9.60 -4.82
C ASP A 35 -8.10 -10.14 -3.40
N PHE A 36 -7.15 -11.06 -3.23
CA PHE A 36 -6.75 -11.54 -1.90
C PHE A 36 -6.33 -10.39 -0.99
N TYR A 37 -5.42 -9.53 -1.45
CA TYR A 37 -4.89 -8.42 -0.63
C TYR A 37 -5.95 -7.35 -0.31
N CYS A 38 -6.75 -6.95 -1.29
CA CYS A 38 -7.70 -5.84 -1.15
C CYS A 38 -9.02 -6.26 -0.48
N ASN A 39 -9.52 -7.46 -0.75
CA ASN A 39 -10.90 -7.86 -0.42
C ASN A 39 -10.97 -9.01 0.59
N GLN A 40 -10.02 -9.95 0.57
CA GLN A 40 -10.08 -11.15 1.43
C GLN A 40 -9.27 -10.99 2.73
N LEU A 41 -8.05 -10.47 2.64
CA LEU A 41 -7.15 -10.35 3.78
C LEU A 41 -7.68 -9.41 4.87
N PRO A 42 -8.21 -8.20 4.57
CA PRO A 42 -8.72 -7.31 5.60
C PRO A 42 -9.81 -7.93 6.49
N PRO A 43 -10.89 -8.54 5.96
CA PRO A 43 -11.88 -9.17 6.83
C PRO A 43 -11.32 -10.38 7.59
N ILE A 44 -10.39 -11.15 7.01
CA ILE A 44 -9.71 -12.26 7.72
C ILE A 44 -8.95 -11.75 8.96
N LEU A 45 -8.23 -10.64 8.84
CA LEU A 45 -7.50 -10.04 9.96
C LEU A 45 -8.48 -9.53 11.04
N HIS A 46 -9.53 -8.82 10.64
CA HIS A 46 -10.52 -8.26 11.56
C HIS A 46 -11.37 -9.32 12.28
N GLN A 47 -11.64 -10.46 11.65
CA GLN A 47 -12.34 -11.59 12.28
C GLN A 47 -11.56 -12.17 13.48
N ARG A 48 -10.26 -11.92 13.59
CA ARG A 48 -9.39 -12.38 14.70
C ARG A 48 -9.32 -11.39 15.86
N ASN A 49 -10.06 -10.28 15.80
CA ASN A 49 -10.13 -9.32 16.90
C ASN A 49 -10.69 -9.97 18.19
N PRO A 50 -10.18 -9.59 19.38
CA PRO A 50 -9.33 -8.44 19.67
C PRO A 50 -7.81 -8.68 19.49
N ASN A 51 -7.39 -9.88 19.09
CA ASN A 51 -5.99 -10.24 18.92
C ASN A 51 -5.69 -10.58 17.45
N PRO A 52 -5.78 -9.61 16.53
CA PRO A 52 -5.53 -9.83 15.12
C PRO A 52 -4.08 -10.26 14.90
N TYR A 53 -3.86 -11.06 13.86
CA TYR A 53 -2.54 -11.48 13.42
C TYR A 53 -2.61 -11.91 11.96
N ILE A 54 -1.47 -11.90 11.28
CA ILE A 54 -1.29 -12.54 9.97
C ILE A 54 -0.59 -13.88 10.15
N THR A 55 -0.96 -14.89 9.36
CA THR A 55 -0.27 -16.19 9.30
C THR A 55 0.93 -16.13 8.36
N THR A 56 1.84 -17.11 8.43
CA THR A 56 2.96 -17.19 7.47
C THR A 56 2.45 -17.36 6.04
N THR A 57 1.39 -18.16 5.85
CA THR A 57 0.79 -18.39 4.52
C THR A 57 0.18 -17.12 3.92
N GLU A 58 -0.54 -16.35 4.73
CA GLU A 58 -1.12 -15.06 4.30
C GLU A 58 -0.03 -14.03 4.02
N LEU A 59 1.02 -13.99 4.85
CA LEU A 59 2.16 -13.10 4.65
C LEU A 59 2.93 -13.45 3.37
N SER A 60 3.13 -14.73 3.06
CA SER A 60 3.71 -15.19 1.80
C SER A 60 2.85 -14.78 0.60
N THR A 61 1.52 -14.90 0.70
CA THR A 61 0.61 -14.49 -0.38
C THR A 61 0.62 -12.96 -0.58
N LEU A 62 0.64 -12.18 0.50
CA LEU A 62 0.83 -10.73 0.46
C LEU A 62 2.19 -10.35 -0.15
N MET A 63 3.26 -11.05 0.21
CA MET A 63 4.59 -10.83 -0.39
C MET A 63 4.56 -11.12 -1.89
N GLN A 64 3.95 -12.22 -2.31
CA GLN A 64 3.76 -12.58 -3.71
C GLN A 64 2.97 -11.49 -4.46
N TRP A 65 1.87 -10.99 -3.90
CA TRP A 65 1.13 -9.85 -4.43
C TRP A 65 2.05 -8.63 -4.61
N LYS A 66 2.76 -8.22 -3.56
CA LYS A 66 3.63 -7.03 -3.56
C LYS A 66 4.73 -7.12 -4.61
N LEU A 67 5.41 -8.28 -4.71
CA LEU A 67 6.48 -8.50 -5.68
C LEU A 67 5.94 -8.57 -7.12
N THR A 68 4.73 -9.10 -7.31
CA THR A 68 4.07 -9.17 -8.61
C THR A 68 3.59 -7.78 -9.04
N ARG A 69 2.94 -7.00 -8.17
CA ARG A 69 2.50 -5.62 -8.45
C ARG A 69 3.69 -4.72 -8.76
N GLY A 70 4.74 -4.78 -7.93
CA GLY A 70 5.94 -3.93 -8.01
C GLY A 70 7.15 -4.62 -8.65
N LYS A 71 8.31 -4.40 -8.02
CA LYS A 71 9.61 -4.96 -8.45
C LYS A 71 9.80 -6.38 -7.90
N TRP A 72 9.97 -7.34 -8.82
CA TRP A 72 10.23 -8.73 -8.49
C TRP A 72 11.58 -8.93 -7.77
N ARG A 73 11.54 -9.55 -6.60
CA ARG A 73 12.71 -9.89 -5.76
C ARG A 73 12.47 -11.24 -5.05
N PRO A 74 12.68 -12.38 -5.73
CA PRO A 74 12.17 -13.69 -5.29
C PRO A 74 12.72 -14.13 -3.92
N ARG A 75 13.97 -13.77 -3.61
CA ARG A 75 14.60 -14.08 -2.31
C ARG A 75 13.79 -13.59 -1.09
N LEU A 76 13.00 -12.53 -1.24
CA LEU A 76 12.14 -12.04 -0.15
C LEU A 76 10.98 -12.99 0.14
N LEU A 77 10.44 -13.64 -0.88
CA LEU A 77 9.40 -14.66 -0.72
C LEU A 77 9.95 -15.90 -0.01
N ASP A 78 11.17 -16.32 -0.36
CA ASP A 78 11.84 -17.45 0.29
C ASP A 78 12.02 -17.18 1.79
N PHE A 79 12.47 -15.98 2.16
CA PHE A 79 12.62 -15.59 3.57
C PHE A 79 11.29 -15.65 4.31
N VAL A 80 10.25 -15.02 3.77
CA VAL A 80 8.94 -14.96 4.41
C VAL A 80 8.34 -16.36 4.56
N SER A 81 8.42 -17.19 3.52
CA SER A 81 7.86 -18.55 3.53
C SER A 81 8.59 -19.50 4.49
N SER A 82 9.81 -19.16 4.90
CA SER A 82 10.60 -19.89 5.89
C SER A 82 10.45 -19.38 7.32
N LEU A 83 9.63 -18.36 7.56
CA LEU A 83 9.43 -17.81 8.90
C LEU A 83 8.60 -18.76 9.76
N ASP A 84 8.96 -18.84 11.04
CA ASP A 84 8.18 -19.55 12.04
C ASP A 84 6.79 -18.90 12.23
N GLU A 85 5.74 -19.74 12.19
CA GLU A 85 4.34 -19.30 12.28
C GLU A 85 4.04 -18.58 13.61
N ALA A 86 4.58 -19.06 14.73
CA ALA A 86 4.36 -18.43 16.03
C ALA A 86 5.04 -17.06 16.11
N LEU A 87 6.23 -16.92 15.53
CA LEU A 87 6.92 -15.64 15.40
C LEU A 87 6.11 -14.65 14.55
N VAL A 88 5.63 -15.06 13.36
CA VAL A 88 4.83 -14.17 12.49
C VAL A 88 3.55 -13.70 13.18
N LYS A 89 2.83 -14.61 13.84
CA LYS A 89 1.61 -14.26 14.58
C LYS A 89 1.89 -13.30 15.73
N SER A 90 2.86 -13.63 16.59
CA SER A 90 3.16 -12.82 17.77
C SER A 90 3.67 -11.42 17.40
N THR A 91 4.52 -11.31 16.38
CA THR A 91 5.03 -10.01 15.90
C THR A 91 3.93 -9.18 15.25
N SER A 92 3.08 -9.76 14.40
CA SER A 92 1.97 -9.02 13.77
C SER A 92 0.92 -8.57 14.78
N GLN A 93 0.62 -9.39 15.78
CA GLN A 93 -0.27 -9.00 16.88
C GLN A 93 0.27 -7.79 17.66
N LYS A 94 1.55 -7.78 18.04
CA LYS A 94 2.19 -6.61 18.68
C LYS A 94 2.16 -5.37 17.80
N ALA A 95 2.35 -5.54 16.51
CA ALA A 95 2.30 -4.45 15.55
C ALA A 95 0.90 -3.82 15.47
N PHE A 96 -0.14 -4.64 15.36
CA PHE A 96 -1.53 -4.16 15.33
C PHE A 96 -1.93 -3.52 16.65
N GLN A 97 -1.50 -4.05 17.80
CA GLN A 97 -1.71 -3.45 19.11
C GLN A 97 -0.96 -2.12 19.32
N SER A 98 0.08 -1.86 18.53
CA SER A 98 0.84 -0.61 18.61
C SER A 98 0.16 0.54 17.89
N LEU A 99 -0.86 0.29 17.07
CA LEU A 99 -1.64 1.35 16.43
C LEU A 99 -2.42 2.16 17.48
N PRO A 100 -2.54 3.50 17.33
CA PRO A 100 -2.23 4.28 16.12
C PRO A 100 -0.76 4.71 15.95
N ASP A 101 0.19 4.25 16.78
CA ASP A 101 1.62 4.52 16.58
C ASP A 101 2.18 3.67 15.42
N VAL A 102 2.10 4.25 14.21
CA VAL A 102 2.59 3.64 12.96
C VAL A 102 4.10 3.38 13.01
N SER A 103 4.89 4.22 13.69
CA SER A 103 6.34 4.06 13.80
C SER A 103 6.70 2.80 14.59
N LYS A 104 6.05 2.64 15.74
CA LYS A 104 6.19 1.46 16.58
C LYS A 104 5.66 0.21 15.87
N ALA A 105 4.49 0.28 15.25
CA ALA A 105 3.90 -0.85 14.53
C ALA A 105 4.80 -1.37 13.39
N VAL A 106 5.44 -0.48 12.63
CA VAL A 106 6.43 -0.90 11.62
C VAL A 106 7.66 -1.52 12.27
N SER A 107 8.16 -0.92 13.35
CA SER A 107 9.35 -1.42 14.04
C SER A 107 9.15 -2.85 14.54
N GLU A 108 7.98 -3.16 15.11
CA GLU A 108 7.60 -4.52 15.50
C GLU A 108 7.70 -5.49 14.32
N LEU A 109 7.14 -5.15 13.14
CA LEU A 109 7.15 -6.02 11.96
C LEU A 109 8.54 -6.20 11.33
N THR A 110 9.41 -5.19 11.42
CA THR A 110 10.73 -5.22 10.75
C THR A 110 11.76 -6.16 11.39
N VAL A 111 11.41 -6.81 12.50
CA VAL A 111 12.22 -7.89 13.08
C VAL A 111 12.14 -9.18 12.27
N LEU A 112 11.07 -9.35 11.45
CA LEU A 112 10.89 -10.52 10.61
C LEU A 112 11.83 -10.47 9.41
N LYS A 113 12.59 -11.56 9.20
CA LYS A 113 13.50 -11.66 8.05
C LYS A 113 12.73 -11.52 6.73
N GLY A 114 13.18 -10.60 5.87
CA GLY A 114 12.53 -10.30 4.59
C GLY A 114 11.39 -9.27 4.68
N VAL A 115 11.04 -8.80 5.88
CA VAL A 115 10.06 -7.73 6.10
C VAL A 115 10.80 -6.43 6.43
N GLY A 116 10.89 -5.53 5.45
CA GLY A 116 11.32 -4.14 5.68
C GLY A 116 10.12 -3.19 5.79
N PRO A 117 10.33 -1.87 5.99
CA PRO A 117 9.25 -0.88 6.11
C PRO A 117 8.21 -0.96 4.98
N ALA A 118 8.65 -1.21 3.74
CA ALA A 118 7.72 -1.37 2.62
C ALA A 118 6.78 -2.57 2.79
N THR A 119 7.28 -3.73 3.23
CA THR A 119 6.43 -4.90 3.46
C THR A 119 5.58 -4.72 4.72
N ALA A 120 6.16 -4.17 5.79
CA ALA A 120 5.43 -3.84 7.02
C ALA A 120 4.23 -2.92 6.74
N SER A 121 4.42 -1.88 5.91
CA SER A 121 3.35 -0.97 5.52
C SER A 121 2.20 -1.67 4.77
N ALA A 122 2.47 -2.72 3.98
CA ALA A 122 1.43 -3.50 3.32
C ALA A 122 0.60 -4.31 4.32
N ILE A 123 1.26 -4.91 5.33
CA ILE A 123 0.59 -5.64 6.40
C ILE A 123 -0.30 -4.68 7.20
N LEU A 124 0.22 -3.50 7.55
CA LEU A 124 -0.54 -2.48 8.28
C LEU A 124 -1.69 -1.91 7.44
N ALA A 125 -1.49 -1.65 6.15
CA ALA A 125 -2.54 -1.15 5.26
C ALA A 125 -3.69 -2.14 5.05
N ALA A 126 -3.42 -3.45 5.10
CA ALA A 126 -4.47 -4.46 5.06
C ALA A 126 -5.32 -4.49 6.34
N TYR A 127 -4.75 -4.11 7.49
CA TYR A 127 -5.46 -4.10 8.79
C TYR A 127 -6.09 -2.74 9.11
N ALA A 128 -5.34 -1.65 9.00
CA ALA A 128 -5.76 -0.29 9.35
C ALA A 128 -5.55 0.66 8.16
N PRO A 129 -6.34 0.52 7.07
CA PRO A 129 -6.17 1.31 5.85
C PRO A 129 -6.37 2.81 6.06
N ASP A 130 -7.12 3.18 7.11
CA ASP A 130 -7.41 4.52 7.62
C ASP A 130 -6.23 5.19 8.33
N LEU A 131 -5.22 4.42 8.77
CA LEU A 131 -4.03 4.91 9.46
C LEU A 131 -2.75 4.74 8.63
N ALA A 132 -2.55 3.56 8.04
CA ALA A 132 -1.30 3.16 7.42
C ALA A 132 -1.46 2.91 5.91
N PRO A 133 -0.97 3.79 5.03
CA PRO A 133 -0.96 3.53 3.59
C PRO A 133 0.16 2.57 3.20
N PHE A 134 -0.01 1.82 2.11
CA PHE A 134 1.06 1.00 1.56
C PHE A 134 2.18 1.85 0.93
N MET A 135 3.43 1.57 1.28
CA MET A 135 4.61 2.26 0.73
C MET A 135 4.96 1.76 -0.69
N SER A 136 4.13 2.06 -1.69
CA SER A 136 4.41 1.72 -3.08
C SER A 136 5.38 2.70 -3.74
N ASP A 137 6.26 2.21 -4.62
CA ASP A 137 7.27 3.02 -5.31
C ASP A 137 6.62 4.19 -6.10
N GLU A 138 5.48 3.93 -6.75
CA GLU A 138 4.73 4.94 -7.50
C GLU A 138 4.14 6.04 -6.61
N ALA A 139 3.48 5.68 -5.52
CA ALA A 139 2.90 6.66 -4.60
C ALA A 139 4.00 7.45 -3.88
N MET A 140 5.10 6.79 -3.50
CA MET A 140 6.28 7.42 -2.92
C MET A 140 6.90 8.45 -3.88
N ALA A 141 7.06 8.10 -5.16
CA ALA A 141 7.53 9.04 -6.18
C ALA A 141 6.58 10.24 -6.30
N ALA A 142 5.27 10.00 -6.33
CA ALA A 142 4.28 11.06 -6.49
C ALA A 142 4.17 11.98 -5.26
N ALA A 143 4.37 11.45 -4.06
CA ALA A 143 4.19 12.17 -2.81
C ALA A 143 5.46 12.89 -2.31
N LEU A 144 6.62 12.25 -2.50
CA LEU A 144 7.91 12.69 -1.95
C LEU A 144 8.95 13.02 -3.03
N GLY A 145 8.69 12.73 -4.30
CA GLY A 145 9.67 12.88 -5.37
C GLY A 145 10.79 11.85 -5.36
N ASN A 146 10.74 10.85 -4.46
CA ASN A 146 11.73 9.77 -4.34
C ASN A 146 11.01 8.41 -4.19
N SER A 147 11.46 7.41 -4.95
CA SER A 147 10.90 6.04 -4.96
C SER A 147 11.84 4.97 -4.39
N LYS A 148 13.06 5.32 -3.96
CA LYS A 148 14.09 4.32 -3.63
C LYS A 148 14.54 4.29 -2.18
N ASP A 149 14.05 5.23 -1.36
CA ASP A 149 14.34 5.24 0.07
C ASP A 149 13.23 4.48 0.83
N TYR A 150 13.57 3.30 1.31
CA TYR A 150 12.69 2.40 2.05
C TYR A 150 12.94 2.44 3.56
N SER A 151 13.51 3.53 4.07
CA SER A 151 13.72 3.72 5.51
C SER A 151 12.40 3.99 6.25
N LEU A 152 12.38 3.69 7.55
CA LEU A 152 11.24 4.02 8.42
C LEU A 152 10.95 5.52 8.41
N LYS A 153 11.99 6.37 8.48
CA LYS A 153 11.86 7.83 8.44
C LYS A 153 11.12 8.29 7.19
N GLN A 154 11.50 7.76 6.02
CA GLN A 154 10.85 8.12 4.76
C GLN A 154 9.40 7.62 4.70
N TYR A 155 9.14 6.40 5.22
CA TYR A 155 7.78 5.88 5.32
C TYR A 155 6.88 6.75 6.20
N LEU A 156 7.37 7.23 7.35
CA LEU A 156 6.57 8.09 8.24
C LEU A 156 6.22 9.43 7.58
N LEU A 157 7.16 10.05 6.87
CA LEU A 157 6.90 11.26 6.09
C LEU A 157 5.85 11.01 4.98
N PHE A 158 5.93 9.85 4.32
CA PHE A 158 4.95 9.44 3.32
C PHE A 158 3.56 9.25 3.93
N ALA A 159 3.47 8.48 5.03
CA ALA A 159 2.22 8.18 5.70
C ALA A 159 1.54 9.45 6.23
N ASP A 160 2.31 10.39 6.80
CA ASP A 160 1.80 11.68 7.28
C ASP A 160 1.17 12.52 6.15
N LYS A 161 1.85 12.63 5.00
CA LYS A 161 1.31 13.34 3.83
C LYS A 161 0.02 12.72 3.31
N LEU A 162 -0.05 11.40 3.24
CA LEU A 162 -1.24 10.70 2.75
C LEU A 162 -2.40 10.80 3.76
N GLN A 163 -2.13 10.75 5.06
CA GLN A 163 -3.14 11.01 6.09
C GLN A 163 -3.68 12.44 6.01
N THR A 164 -2.80 13.43 5.85
CA THR A 164 -3.21 14.83 5.68
C THR A 164 -4.07 15.00 4.43
N LYS A 165 -3.65 14.40 3.30
CA LYS A 165 -4.43 14.46 2.05
C LYS A 165 -5.77 13.73 2.17
N ALA A 166 -5.81 12.58 2.81
CA ALA A 166 -7.05 11.83 3.05
C ALA A 166 -8.06 12.66 3.86
N LYS A 167 -7.58 13.37 4.90
CA LYS A 167 -8.40 14.30 5.69
C LYS A 167 -8.89 15.49 4.87
N GLU A 168 -8.03 16.07 4.03
CA GLU A 168 -8.39 17.20 3.15
C GLU A 168 -9.47 16.81 2.12
N LEU A 169 -9.40 15.60 1.57
CA LEU A 169 -10.34 15.11 0.57
C LEU A 169 -11.66 14.60 1.16
N SER A 170 -11.66 14.26 2.44
CA SER A 170 -12.85 13.76 3.13
C SER A 170 -13.81 14.91 3.42
N SER A 171 -15.09 14.69 3.15
CA SER A 171 -16.18 15.65 3.41
C SER A 171 -17.43 14.92 3.91
N GLU A 172 -18.48 15.65 4.28
CA GLU A 172 -19.73 15.03 4.76
C GLU A 172 -20.30 14.07 3.69
N GLY A 173 -20.25 12.77 3.96
CA GLY A 173 -20.74 11.71 3.07
C GLY A 173 -19.68 11.02 2.21
N ASP A 174 -18.45 11.54 2.13
CA ASP A 174 -17.35 10.96 1.36
C ASP A 174 -16.08 10.84 2.21
N THR A 175 -15.67 9.61 2.51
CA THR A 175 -14.48 9.33 3.31
C THR A 175 -13.36 8.78 2.43
N PHE A 176 -12.19 9.39 2.51
CA PHE A 176 -10.95 8.87 1.94
C PHE A 176 -10.08 8.31 3.05
N THR A 177 -9.54 7.11 2.86
CA THR A 177 -8.47 6.58 3.69
C THR A 177 -7.10 6.94 3.10
N PRO A 178 -6.02 6.97 3.90
CA PRO A 178 -4.65 7.03 3.37
C PRO A 178 -4.37 5.96 2.31
N SER A 179 -4.93 4.76 2.46
CA SER A 179 -4.82 3.69 1.47
C SER A 179 -5.55 4.01 0.15
N ASP A 180 -6.67 4.73 0.17
CA ASP A 180 -7.33 5.19 -1.05
C ASP A 180 -6.48 6.23 -1.79
N VAL A 181 -5.87 7.15 -1.03
CA VAL A 181 -4.94 8.14 -1.59
C VAL A 181 -3.73 7.45 -2.23
N GLU A 182 -3.16 6.42 -1.59
CA GLU A 182 -2.10 5.58 -2.17
C GLU A 182 -2.53 4.95 -3.49
N ARG A 183 -3.68 4.27 -3.51
CA ARG A 183 -4.17 3.56 -4.70
C ARG A 183 -4.49 4.52 -5.84
N ALA A 184 -5.02 5.71 -5.54
CA ALA A 184 -5.27 6.75 -6.52
C ALA A 184 -3.96 7.28 -7.14
N LEU A 185 -2.96 7.61 -6.31
CA LEU A 185 -1.64 8.03 -6.79
C LEU A 185 -0.97 6.94 -7.64
N TRP A 186 -1.01 5.69 -7.17
CA TRP A 186 -0.48 4.53 -7.88
C TRP A 186 -1.17 4.36 -9.25
N SER A 187 -2.50 4.48 -9.30
CA SER A 187 -3.29 4.31 -10.53
C SER A 187 -2.95 5.35 -11.60
N VAL A 188 -2.70 6.59 -11.18
CA VAL A 188 -2.26 7.67 -12.07
C VAL A 188 -0.84 7.40 -12.59
N ALA A 189 0.08 7.03 -11.71
CA ALA A 189 1.46 6.75 -12.08
C ALA A 189 1.57 5.55 -13.05
N VAL A 190 0.84 4.46 -12.78
CA VAL A 190 0.79 3.29 -13.66
C VAL A 190 0.10 3.62 -14.98
N GLY A 191 -0.99 4.38 -14.95
CA GLY A 191 -1.67 4.85 -16.17
C GLY A 191 -0.73 5.65 -17.09
N ALA A 192 0.13 6.50 -16.51
CA ALA A 192 1.13 7.26 -17.27
C ALA A 192 2.22 6.38 -17.88
N LYS A 193 2.62 5.28 -17.21
CA LYS A 193 3.61 4.31 -17.73
C LYS A 193 3.07 3.51 -18.91
N ILE A 194 1.79 3.13 -18.87
CA ILE A 194 1.15 2.30 -19.90
C ILE A 194 0.78 3.13 -21.13
N ASN A 195 0.35 4.39 -20.93
CA ASN A 195 -0.02 5.31 -22.00
C ASN A 195 0.83 6.59 -22.00
N PRO A 196 2.12 6.52 -22.36
CA PRO A 196 3.00 7.70 -22.34
C PRO A 196 2.58 8.80 -23.35
N CYS A 197 1.72 8.48 -24.32
CA CYS A 197 1.39 9.35 -25.46
C CYS A 197 0.38 10.49 -25.14
N LYS A 198 -0.28 10.51 -23.97
CA LYS A 198 -1.31 11.52 -23.65
C LYS A 198 -0.82 12.69 -22.76
N THR A 199 0.39 12.64 -22.20
CA THR A 199 0.86 13.65 -21.24
C THR A 199 1.66 14.81 -21.86
N SER A 200 2.01 14.76 -23.15
CA SER A 200 2.83 15.81 -23.80
C SER A 200 2.04 16.97 -24.44
N LYS A 201 0.69 16.95 -24.44
CA LYS A 201 -0.10 17.95 -25.20
C LYS A 201 -0.71 19.11 -24.41
N ARG A 202 -0.43 19.28 -23.11
CA ARG A 202 -1.04 20.37 -22.30
C ARG A 202 -0.12 21.51 -21.86
N LYS A 203 1.12 21.60 -22.37
CA LYS A 203 1.98 22.78 -22.20
C LYS A 203 2.48 23.31 -23.54
N ARG A 204 1.60 23.97 -24.30
CA ARG A 204 1.91 25.05 -25.26
C ARG A 204 0.60 25.54 -25.88
N LYS A 205 0.04 26.58 -25.27
CA LYS A 205 -0.81 27.64 -25.86
C LYS A 205 -1.42 28.43 -24.71
N SER A 206 -0.72 29.43 -24.21
CA SER A 206 -0.96 30.84 -24.49
C SER A 206 0.20 31.67 -23.97
#